data_AF-A0A183PEJ5-F1
#
_entry.id   AF-A0A183PEJ5-F1
#
_cell.length_a   1.000
_cell.length_b   1.000
_cell.length_c   1.000
_cell.angle_alpha   90.00
_cell.angle_beta   90.00
_cell.angle_gamma   90.00
#
_symmetry.space_group_name_H-M   'P 1'
#
loop_
_entity.id
_entity.type
_entity.pdbx_description
1 polymer ?
#
loop_
_entity_poly.entity_id
_entity_poly.type
_entity_poly.pdbx_seq_one_letter_code
_entity_poly.pdbx_strand_id
1 'polypeptide(L)'
;MKIVSRYKYLFCINQIIPQYHRIFYSTQTTRITNYIPLIGLEIHAQLSVHNKLFTYVPYSFGAPPNTQLGLHDVAIPGSMPILNRHCLELAIIASIGLNCKINSITNFDRKHYFYTDLPAGYQITQYYKPISINGYLDYIWLRDHSIIEQLDPLYTEVIHSNNNQYYYRSHARIKCIQIEQDTGKSLHNIQRDCSLIDLNRSDVGLIEIVTEPDFNSSDQVAAFIMDLSRLLRHLKCCNAIDIANQNPRVEIKNIGTIHGVISSIGW
;
A
#
# COMPACT_ATOMS: atom_id res chain seq x y z
N MET A 1 3.47 7.52 -8.60
CA MET A 1 4.00 6.44 -9.45
C MET A 1 5.51 6.61 -9.56
N LYS A 2 6.29 5.85 -8.77
CA LYS A 2 7.76 5.85 -8.85
C LYS A 2 8.14 4.53 -9.52
N ILE A 3 8.36 4.57 -10.83
CA ILE A 3 8.83 3.42 -11.60
C ILE A 3 10.33 3.28 -11.33
N VAL A 4 10.74 2.18 -10.70
CA VAL A 4 12.15 1.84 -10.49
C VAL A 4 12.39 0.51 -11.19
N SER A 5 12.93 0.55 -12.41
CA SER A 5 13.36 -0.63 -13.15
C SER A 5 14.83 -0.90 -12.87
N ARG A 6 15.13 -2.08 -12.33
CA ARG A 6 16.46 -2.70 -12.42
C ARG A 6 16.38 -3.81 -13.47
N TYR A 7 16.55 -3.44 -14.74
CA TYR A 7 17.66 -3.89 -15.61
C TYR A 7 17.58 -3.10 -16.93
N LYS A 8 18.73 -2.53 -17.33
CA LYS A 8 18.99 -1.59 -18.44
C LYS A 8 18.25 -0.23 -18.41
N TYR A 9 18.70 0.58 -17.44
CA TYR A 9 18.80 2.05 -17.39
C TYR A 9 17.77 2.93 -18.14
N LEU A 10 16.95 3.63 -17.34
CA LEU A 10 16.84 5.09 -17.45
C LEU A 10 17.13 5.71 -16.07
N PHE A 11 18.34 6.24 -15.92
CA PHE A 11 18.79 7.07 -14.79
C PHE A 11 18.61 8.55 -15.19
N CYS A 12 17.89 9.35 -14.40
CA CYS A 12 17.96 10.80 -14.50
C CYS A 12 19.05 11.34 -13.56
N ILE A 13 20.23 11.51 -14.16
CA ILE A 13 21.27 12.56 -14.00
C ILE A 13 21.32 13.31 -12.65
N ASN A 14 22.44 13.12 -11.95
CA ASN A 14 23.23 14.21 -11.34
C ASN A 14 24.67 13.74 -11.17
N GLN A 15 25.47 13.83 -12.24
CA GLN A 15 26.92 14.07 -12.21
C GLN A 15 27.45 14.16 -13.65
N ILE A 16 28.04 15.31 -13.96
CA ILE A 16 28.74 15.59 -15.21
C ILE A 16 30.08 14.84 -15.17
N ILE A 17 30.32 13.93 -16.12
CA ILE A 17 31.67 13.50 -16.50
C ILE A 17 31.71 13.41 -18.04
N PRO A 18 32.53 14.21 -18.73
CA PRO A 18 32.69 14.12 -20.17
C PRO A 18 33.81 13.15 -20.52
N GLN A 19 33.55 12.19 -21.42
CA GLN A 19 34.60 11.63 -22.28
C GLN A 19 33.98 11.07 -23.57
N TYR A 20 34.48 11.61 -24.67
CA TYR A 20 34.04 11.35 -26.04
C TYR A 20 34.39 9.92 -26.48
N HIS A 21 33.38 9.14 -26.90
CA HIS A 21 33.56 8.08 -27.88
C HIS A 21 32.43 8.13 -28.92
N ARG A 22 32.80 8.40 -30.18
CA ARG A 22 31.90 8.37 -31.33
C ARG A 22 31.50 6.92 -31.59
N ILE A 23 30.24 6.58 -31.33
CA ILE A 23 29.64 5.32 -31.76
C ILE A 23 28.82 5.62 -33.02
N PHE A 24 29.10 4.88 -34.10
CA PHE A 24 28.32 4.93 -35.34
C PHE A 24 26.95 4.27 -35.09
N TYR A 25 25.87 5.03 -35.24
CA TYR A 25 24.50 4.50 -35.12
C TYR A 25 24.03 3.93 -36.47
N SER A 26 23.69 2.64 -36.48
CA SER A 26 22.85 2.03 -37.51
C SER A 26 21.43 2.60 -37.38
N THR A 27 20.86 3.10 -38.46
CA THR A 27 19.47 3.62 -38.54
C THR A 27 18.44 2.51 -38.71
N GLN A 28 18.62 1.37 -38.05
CA GLN A 28 17.57 0.37 -37.91
C GLN A 28 16.95 0.51 -36.52
N THR A 29 15.91 1.34 -36.44
CA THR A 29 15.05 1.42 -35.27
C THR A 29 14.21 0.15 -35.21
N THR A 30 14.70 -0.89 -34.55
CA THR A 30 13.84 -2.01 -34.13
C THR A 30 12.74 -1.42 -33.24
N ARG A 31 11.50 -1.36 -33.75
CA ARG A 31 10.34 -1.03 -32.92
C ARG A 31 10.25 -2.09 -31.82
N ILE A 32 10.54 -1.71 -30.59
CA ILE A 32 10.21 -2.53 -29.42
C ILE A 32 8.68 -2.51 -29.35
N THR A 33 8.03 -3.58 -29.79
CA THR A 33 6.56 -3.69 -29.83
C THR A 33 5.98 -4.22 -28.52
N ASN A 34 6.80 -4.86 -27.67
CA ASN A 34 6.31 -5.58 -26.49
C ASN A 34 6.90 -4.97 -25.22
N TYR A 35 6.10 -4.16 -24.52
CA TYR A 35 6.40 -3.68 -23.18
C TYR A 35 5.67 -4.56 -22.16
N ILE A 36 6.37 -4.97 -21.09
CA ILE A 36 5.79 -5.70 -19.96
C ILE A 36 5.79 -4.73 -18.77
N PRO A 37 4.63 -4.42 -18.16
CA PRO A 37 4.59 -3.56 -16.99
C PRO A 37 5.16 -4.30 -15.78
N LEU A 38 5.89 -3.57 -14.93
CA LEU A 38 6.32 -4.03 -13.61
C LEU A 38 5.61 -3.18 -12.57
N ILE A 39 4.74 -3.80 -11.78
CA ILE A 39 3.81 -3.13 -10.88
C ILE A 39 4.14 -3.56 -9.45
N GLY A 40 4.30 -2.58 -8.56
CA GLY A 40 4.38 -2.78 -7.11
C GLY A 40 3.28 -1.98 -6.42
N LEU A 41 2.84 -2.46 -5.26
CA LEU A 41 1.72 -1.91 -4.51
C LEU A 41 2.20 -1.37 -3.16
N GLU A 42 1.65 -0.20 -2.79
CA GLU A 42 1.73 0.37 -1.44
C GLU A 42 0.29 0.37 -0.89
N ILE A 43 0.06 -0.45 0.12
CA ILE A 43 -1.28 -0.75 0.62
C ILE A 43 -1.38 -0.31 2.09
N HIS A 44 -2.25 0.64 2.37
CA HIS A 44 -2.53 1.08 3.74
C HIS A 44 -3.80 0.39 4.25
N ALA A 45 -3.68 -0.38 5.32
CA ALA A 45 -4.79 -1.11 5.92
C ALA A 45 -5.00 -0.66 7.38
N GLN A 46 -6.23 -0.28 7.71
CA GLN A 46 -6.59 0.15 9.06
C GLN A 46 -6.62 -1.03 10.04
N LEU A 47 -5.92 -0.89 11.17
CA LEU A 47 -5.90 -1.88 12.24
C LEU A 47 -7.25 -1.95 12.97
N SER A 48 -7.68 -3.16 13.30
CA SER A 48 -8.94 -3.44 14.01
C SER A 48 -8.75 -3.29 15.53
N VAL A 49 -8.59 -2.05 15.97
CA VAL A 49 -8.42 -1.69 17.38
C VAL A 49 -9.48 -0.69 17.82
N HIS A 50 -9.83 -0.70 19.11
CA HIS A 50 -10.78 0.26 19.67
C HIS A 50 -10.19 1.66 19.79
N ASN A 51 -8.98 1.75 20.34
CA ASN A 51 -8.25 3.00 20.57
C ASN A 51 -7.26 3.27 19.43
N LYS A 52 -6.97 4.55 19.22
CA LYS A 52 -6.00 5.06 18.23
C LYS A 52 -4.56 4.59 18.52
N LEU A 53 -3.63 4.96 17.63
CA LEU A 53 -2.25 4.44 17.62
C LEU A 53 -1.40 5.02 18.75
N PHE A 54 -1.50 6.33 19.00
CA PHE A 54 -0.70 7.01 20.00
C PHE A 54 -1.52 7.67 21.12
N THR A 55 -2.83 7.45 21.15
CA THR A 55 -3.72 7.91 22.22
C THR A 55 -4.69 6.83 22.69
N TYR A 56 -5.28 7.07 23.87
CA TYR A 56 -6.35 6.22 24.44
C TYR A 56 -7.74 6.55 23.90
N VAL A 57 -7.84 7.42 22.90
CA VAL A 57 -9.12 7.88 22.37
C VAL A 57 -9.67 6.81 21.43
N PRO A 58 -10.95 6.41 21.60
CA PRO A 58 -11.56 5.45 20.72
C PRO A 58 -11.89 6.07 19.35
N TYR A 59 -11.88 5.25 18.31
CA TYR A 59 -12.32 5.64 16.97
C TYR A 59 -13.48 4.76 16.50
N SER A 60 -14.53 5.41 16.00
CA SER A 60 -15.67 4.75 15.37
C SER A 60 -16.01 5.47 14.08
N PHE A 61 -16.09 4.72 12.99
CA PHE A 61 -16.49 5.30 11.72
C PHE A 61 -17.90 5.90 11.79
N GLY A 62 -18.09 7.08 11.19
CA GLY A 62 -19.37 7.76 11.13
C GLY A 62 -19.77 8.55 12.38
N ALA A 63 -18.87 8.68 13.37
CA ALA A 63 -19.08 9.58 14.51
C ALA A 63 -19.22 11.05 14.04
N PRO A 64 -19.92 11.91 14.81
CA PRO A 64 -20.01 13.33 14.48
C PRO A 64 -18.62 13.98 14.39
N PRO A 65 -18.38 14.93 13.47
CA PRO A 65 -17.05 15.49 13.22
C PRO A 65 -16.39 16.04 14.49
N ASN A 66 -15.09 15.78 14.66
CA ASN A 66 -14.27 16.29 15.76
C ASN A 66 -14.80 15.97 17.18
N THR A 67 -15.42 14.81 17.37
CA THR A 67 -15.91 14.34 18.69
C THR A 67 -15.03 13.26 19.33
N GLN A 68 -14.13 12.64 18.56
CA GLN A 68 -13.26 11.55 18.98
C GLN A 68 -11.80 12.03 18.94
N LEU A 69 -11.47 13.00 19.79
CA LEU A 69 -10.18 13.70 19.77
C LEU A 69 -9.51 13.74 21.15
N GLY A 70 -8.23 13.35 21.16
CA GLY A 70 -7.31 13.56 22.27
C GLY A 70 -6.43 14.80 22.07
N LEU A 71 -5.68 15.17 23.10
CA LEU A 71 -4.76 16.31 23.03
C LEU A 71 -3.69 16.12 21.95
N HIS A 72 -3.20 14.88 21.77
CA HIS A 72 -2.21 14.57 20.75
C HIS A 72 -2.79 14.57 19.33
N ASP A 73 -4.03 14.10 19.16
CA ASP A 73 -4.71 14.01 17.85
C ASP A 73 -4.82 15.35 17.13
N VAL A 74 -4.88 16.45 17.91
CA VAL A 74 -4.95 17.83 17.43
C VAL A 74 -3.66 18.63 17.68
N ALA A 75 -2.57 17.93 18.04
CA ALA A 75 -1.24 18.50 18.27
C ALA A 75 -1.21 19.66 19.29
N ILE A 76 -1.96 19.54 20.40
CA ILE A 76 -1.88 20.52 21.49
C ILE A 76 -0.44 20.61 22.00
N PRO A 77 0.11 21.84 22.19
CA PRO A 77 1.46 22.02 22.73
C PRO A 77 1.65 21.26 24.04
N GLY A 78 2.73 20.46 24.13
CA GLY A 78 3.06 19.64 25.29
C GLY A 78 2.43 18.24 25.29
N SER A 79 1.54 17.90 24.35
CA SER A 79 1.06 16.53 24.18
C SER A 79 2.18 15.59 23.70
N MET A 80 2.14 14.32 24.14
CA MET A 80 3.13 13.30 23.78
C MET A 80 2.45 12.02 23.28
N PRO A 81 3.03 11.32 22.29
CA PRO A 81 2.49 10.07 21.77
C PRO A 81 2.74 8.90 22.74
N ILE A 82 1.74 8.05 22.95
CA ILE A 82 1.85 6.82 23.75
C ILE A 82 1.38 5.64 22.91
N LEU A 83 2.32 4.78 22.50
CA LEU A 83 2.02 3.65 21.61
C LEU A 83 0.97 2.71 22.20
N ASN A 84 -0.08 2.45 21.42
CA ASN A 84 -1.06 1.43 21.69
C ASN A 84 -0.47 0.03 21.42
N ARG A 85 -0.33 -0.75 22.49
CA ARG A 85 0.21 -2.12 22.45
C ARG A 85 -0.58 -3.04 21.50
N HIS A 86 -1.90 -2.90 21.42
CA HIS A 86 -2.70 -3.77 20.55
C HIS A 86 -2.44 -3.51 19.07
N CYS A 87 -2.14 -2.26 18.68
CA CYS A 87 -1.73 -1.97 17.31
C CYS A 87 -0.45 -2.73 16.93
N LEU A 88 0.52 -2.76 17.84
CA LEU A 88 1.77 -3.51 17.65
C LEU A 88 1.52 -5.01 17.54
N GLU A 89 0.68 -5.58 18.41
CA GLU A 89 0.33 -7.00 18.40
C GLU A 89 -0.31 -7.41 17.06
N LEU A 90 -1.29 -6.64 16.57
CA LEU A 90 -1.93 -6.92 15.28
C LEU A 90 -0.97 -6.76 14.09
N ALA A 91 -0.06 -5.77 14.12
CA ALA A 91 0.94 -5.62 13.08
C ALA A 91 1.93 -6.80 13.05
N ILE A 92 2.28 -7.37 14.20
CA ILE A 92 3.08 -8.59 14.31
C ILE A 92 2.31 -9.80 13.76
N ILE A 93 1.03 -9.96 14.12
CA ILE A 93 0.19 -11.05 13.58
C ILE A 93 0.08 -10.95 12.06
N ALA A 94 -0.17 -9.76 11.51
CA ALA A 94 -0.19 -9.53 10.07
C ALA A 94 1.16 -9.87 9.41
N SER A 95 2.27 -9.52 10.06
CA SER A 95 3.62 -9.86 9.61
C SER A 95 3.85 -11.37 9.56
N ILE A 96 3.43 -12.11 10.57
CA ILE A 96 3.52 -13.58 10.58
C ILE A 96 2.64 -14.19 9.49
N GLY A 97 1.41 -13.69 9.34
CA GLY A 97 0.48 -14.14 8.32
C GLY A 97 0.97 -13.93 6.89
N LEU A 98 1.79 -12.89 6.67
CA LEU A 98 2.44 -12.58 5.40
C LEU A 98 3.86 -13.14 5.30
N ASN A 99 4.21 -14.11 6.16
CA ASN A 99 5.49 -14.81 6.18
C ASN A 99 6.71 -13.87 6.29
N CYS A 100 6.54 -12.67 6.87
CA CYS A 100 7.61 -11.70 7.02
C CYS A 100 8.56 -12.06 8.16
N LYS A 101 9.83 -11.67 8.01
CA LYS A 101 10.80 -11.64 9.11
C LYS A 101 10.54 -10.41 9.99
N ILE A 102 10.16 -10.64 11.24
CA ILE A 102 9.96 -9.57 12.23
C ILE A 102 11.32 -9.00 12.65
N ASN A 103 11.42 -7.69 12.69
CA ASN A 103 12.62 -7.00 13.19
C ASN A 103 12.62 -6.99 14.72
N SER A 104 13.76 -7.37 15.33
CA SER A 104 13.91 -7.36 16.79
C SER A 104 13.90 -5.95 17.40
N ILE A 105 14.24 -4.94 16.59
CA ILE A 105 14.28 -3.53 16.98
C ILE A 105 13.64 -2.72 15.86
N THR A 106 12.66 -1.90 16.22
CA THR A 106 11.88 -1.05 15.31
C THR A 106 11.79 0.35 15.91
N ASN A 107 11.72 1.36 15.06
CA ASN A 107 11.67 2.76 15.49
C ASN A 107 10.53 3.47 14.76
N PHE A 108 9.94 4.48 15.41
CA PHE A 108 9.05 5.42 14.77
C PHE A 108 9.80 6.69 14.37
N ASP A 109 9.52 7.16 13.17
CA ASP A 109 10.16 8.28 12.50
C ASP A 109 9.11 9.34 12.13
N ARG A 110 9.55 10.60 12.01
CA ARG A 110 8.68 11.72 11.62
C ARG A 110 8.84 12.03 10.14
N LYS A 111 7.76 11.86 9.39
CA LYS A 111 7.65 12.24 7.96
C LYS A 111 6.96 13.59 7.86
N HIS A 112 7.74 14.64 7.58
CA HIS A 112 7.29 16.03 7.66
C HIS A 112 6.65 16.50 6.35
N TYR A 113 5.46 17.08 6.44
CA TYR A 113 4.78 17.81 5.36
C TYR A 113 3.61 18.61 5.93
N PHE A 114 3.27 19.72 5.28
CA PHE A 114 2.14 20.55 5.68
C PHE A 114 0.88 20.14 4.93
N TYR A 115 -0.17 19.80 5.67
CA TYR A 115 -1.49 19.58 5.11
C TYR A 115 -2.57 19.85 6.17
N THR A 116 -3.78 20.20 5.75
CA THR A 116 -4.84 20.69 6.66
C THR A 116 -5.39 19.61 7.59
N ASP A 117 -5.29 18.33 7.22
CA ASP A 117 -5.71 17.18 8.02
C ASP A 117 -4.58 16.50 8.81
N LEU A 118 -3.40 17.12 8.85
CA LEU A 118 -2.24 16.67 9.62
C LEU A 118 -1.76 17.76 10.59
N PRO A 119 -2.35 17.85 11.80
CA PRO A 119 -2.17 19.00 12.69
C PRO A 119 -0.73 19.18 13.18
N ALA A 120 0.03 18.10 13.36
CA ALA A 120 1.41 18.16 13.85
C ALA A 120 2.42 18.62 12.79
N GLY A 121 2.04 18.69 11.50
CA GLY A 121 2.97 18.96 10.39
C GLY A 121 3.95 17.81 10.11
N TYR A 122 3.75 16.65 10.72
CA TYR A 122 4.44 15.41 10.41
C TYR A 122 3.56 14.20 10.75
N GLN A 123 3.74 13.12 10.00
CA GLN A 123 3.14 11.81 10.25
C GLN A 123 4.16 10.94 10.97
N ILE A 124 3.76 10.24 12.03
CA ILE A 124 4.59 9.21 12.68
C ILE A 124 4.43 7.89 11.91
N THR A 125 5.54 7.38 11.36
CA THR A 125 5.61 6.16 10.51
C THR A 125 6.91 5.39 10.81
N GLN A 126 7.27 4.35 10.07
CA GLN A 126 8.48 3.54 10.29
C GLN A 126 9.37 3.48 9.03
N TYR A 127 10.08 4.57 8.74
CA TYR A 127 10.86 4.69 7.51
C TYR A 127 12.17 3.89 7.57
N TYR A 128 12.95 4.03 8.65
CA TYR A 128 14.29 3.43 8.73
C TYR A 128 14.27 1.99 9.22
N LYS A 129 13.41 1.68 10.19
CA LYS A 129 13.32 0.36 10.84
C LYS A 129 11.86 -0.11 10.89
N PRO A 130 11.33 -0.67 9.78
CA PRO A 130 9.96 -1.19 9.70
C PRO A 130 9.72 -2.34 10.69
N ILE A 131 8.46 -2.66 10.99
CA ILE A 131 8.12 -3.77 11.90
C ILE A 131 8.58 -5.13 11.36
N SER A 132 8.48 -5.34 10.04
CA SER A 132 8.92 -6.57 9.41
C SER A 132 9.35 -6.36 7.96
N ILE A 133 10.16 -7.29 7.45
CA ILE A 133 10.73 -7.28 6.10
C ILE A 133 10.68 -8.66 5.46
N ASN A 134 10.82 -8.72 4.14
CA ASN A 134 11.04 -9.96 3.38
C ASN A 134 9.96 -11.03 3.64
N GLY A 135 8.69 -10.68 3.43
CA GLY A 135 7.58 -11.62 3.44
C GLY A 135 7.15 -12.03 2.04
N TYR A 136 6.06 -12.76 1.96
CA TYR A 136 5.41 -13.12 0.70
C TYR A 136 3.97 -13.56 0.92
N LEU A 137 3.19 -13.47 -0.16
CA LEU A 137 1.85 -14.04 -0.25
C LEU A 137 1.72 -14.78 -1.58
N ASP A 138 1.35 -16.06 -1.48
CA ASP A 138 0.89 -16.82 -2.63
C ASP A 138 -0.59 -16.52 -2.87
N TYR A 139 -0.98 -16.33 -4.12
CA TYR A 139 -2.35 -16.03 -4.49
C TYR A 139 -2.74 -16.73 -5.80
N ILE A 140 -4.03 -16.98 -5.98
CA ILE A 140 -4.56 -17.65 -7.17
C ILE A 140 -5.30 -16.63 -8.02
N TRP A 141 -5.02 -16.62 -9.32
CA TRP A 141 -5.68 -15.73 -10.26
C TRP A 141 -6.10 -16.47 -11.54
N LEU A 142 -7.04 -15.85 -12.25
CA LEU A 142 -7.76 -16.41 -13.38
C LEU A 142 -7.50 -15.54 -14.61
N ARG A 143 -7.21 -16.16 -15.76
CA ARG A 143 -7.15 -15.46 -17.04
C ARG A 143 -7.47 -16.40 -18.20
N ASP A 144 -8.11 -15.84 -19.23
CA ASP A 144 -8.32 -16.55 -20.50
C ASP A 144 -6.99 -16.68 -21.25
N HIS A 145 -6.61 -17.92 -21.57
CA HIS A 145 -5.30 -18.24 -22.15
C HIS A 145 -5.22 -17.89 -23.63
N SER A 146 -6.35 -17.63 -24.28
CA SER A 146 -6.41 -17.12 -25.66
C SER A 146 -5.73 -15.75 -25.85
N ILE A 147 -5.45 -15.03 -24.76
CA ILE A 147 -4.87 -13.67 -24.75
C ILE A 147 -3.38 -13.67 -24.31
N ILE A 148 -2.82 -14.81 -23.91
CA ILE A 148 -1.46 -14.86 -23.36
C ILE A 148 -0.45 -15.20 -24.48
N GLU A 149 0.17 -14.16 -25.06
CA GLU A 149 1.25 -14.33 -26.05
C GLU A 149 2.56 -14.84 -25.42
N GLN A 150 2.76 -14.62 -24.11
CA GLN A 150 3.89 -15.16 -23.33
C GLN A 150 3.55 -15.18 -21.84
N LEU A 151 3.65 -16.34 -21.19
CA LEU A 151 3.63 -16.42 -19.73
C LEU A 151 4.85 -15.69 -19.17
N ASP A 152 4.67 -14.89 -18.11
CA ASP A 152 5.79 -14.40 -17.33
C ASP A 152 6.43 -15.58 -16.57
N PRO A 153 7.66 -15.99 -16.91
CA PRO A 153 8.19 -17.28 -16.51
C PRO A 153 8.71 -17.35 -15.07
N LEU A 154 8.73 -16.23 -14.33
CA LEU A 154 9.49 -16.17 -13.07
C LEU A 154 8.69 -16.58 -11.82
N TYR A 155 7.38 -16.33 -11.76
CA TYR A 155 6.61 -16.54 -10.51
C TYR A 155 5.18 -17.02 -10.73
N THR A 156 4.86 -17.63 -11.88
CA THR A 156 3.50 -18.08 -12.19
C THR A 156 3.49 -19.53 -12.64
N GLU A 157 2.79 -20.39 -11.91
CA GLU A 157 2.56 -21.80 -12.28
C GLU A 157 1.09 -22.04 -12.64
N VAL A 158 0.84 -22.84 -13.68
CA VAL A 158 -0.52 -23.28 -14.03
C VAL A 158 -0.89 -24.44 -13.10
N ILE A 159 -1.95 -24.26 -12.32
CA ILE A 159 -2.42 -25.27 -11.36
C ILE A 159 -3.50 -26.13 -11.99
N HIS A 160 -4.38 -25.53 -12.80
CA HIS A 160 -5.55 -26.20 -13.34
C HIS A 160 -6.06 -25.50 -14.60
N SER A 161 -6.65 -26.27 -15.52
CA SER A 161 -7.30 -25.78 -16.73
C SER A 161 -8.68 -26.42 -16.88
N ASN A 162 -9.73 -25.61 -17.05
CA ASN A 162 -11.09 -26.09 -17.31
C ASN A 162 -11.79 -25.20 -18.34
N ASN A 163 -12.36 -25.77 -19.40
CA ASN A 163 -13.13 -25.06 -20.42
C ASN A 163 -12.49 -23.74 -20.91
N ASN A 164 -11.21 -23.78 -21.34
CA ASN A 164 -10.39 -22.62 -21.75
C ASN A 164 -10.08 -21.57 -20.66
N GLN A 165 -10.50 -21.77 -19.42
CA GLN A 165 -10.07 -20.98 -18.28
C GLN A 165 -8.88 -21.63 -17.58
N TYR A 166 -7.88 -20.83 -17.26
CA TYR A 166 -6.66 -21.28 -16.62
C TYR A 166 -6.51 -20.62 -15.25
N TYR A 167 -6.19 -21.45 -14.27
CA TYR A 167 -5.89 -21.04 -12.90
C TYR A 167 -4.39 -21.01 -12.71
N TYR A 168 -3.91 -19.86 -12.29
CA TYR A 168 -2.51 -19.62 -12.06
C TYR A 168 -2.28 -19.42 -10.57
N ARG A 169 -1.21 -20.01 -10.03
CA ARG A 169 -0.64 -19.59 -8.76
C ARG A 169 0.44 -18.58 -9.05
N SER A 170 0.43 -17.46 -8.32
CA SER A 170 1.55 -16.53 -8.33
C SER A 170 2.07 -16.26 -6.94
N HIS A 171 3.34 -15.89 -6.88
CA HIS A 171 4.05 -15.55 -5.66
C HIS A 171 4.42 -14.07 -5.67
N ALA A 172 3.88 -13.29 -4.73
CA ALA A 172 4.21 -11.88 -4.59
C ALA A 172 5.01 -11.63 -3.31
N ARG A 173 6.19 -11.02 -3.44
CA ARG A 173 7.04 -10.72 -2.30
C ARG A 173 6.60 -9.42 -1.61
N ILE A 174 6.62 -9.45 -0.29
CA ILE A 174 6.40 -8.29 0.57
C ILE A 174 7.77 -7.74 0.96
N LYS A 175 8.04 -6.51 0.53
CA LYS A 175 9.28 -5.80 0.85
C LYS A 175 9.34 -5.49 2.34
N CYS A 176 8.30 -4.86 2.86
CA CYS A 176 8.18 -4.54 4.28
C CYS A 176 6.74 -4.28 4.72
N ILE A 177 6.54 -4.32 6.03
CA ILE A 177 5.33 -3.82 6.70
C ILE A 177 5.77 -2.74 7.69
N GLN A 178 5.04 -1.63 7.73
CA GLN A 178 5.27 -0.49 8.61
C GLN A 178 4.01 -0.20 9.41
N ILE A 179 4.16 0.33 10.62
CA ILE A 179 3.06 0.88 11.42
C ILE A 179 3.07 2.40 11.27
N GLU A 180 1.92 3.00 10.99
CA GLU A 180 1.83 4.46 10.85
C GLU A 180 0.50 5.05 11.31
N GLN A 181 0.51 6.36 11.57
CA GLN A 181 -0.69 7.16 11.86
C GLN A 181 -1.47 7.45 10.58
N ASP A 182 -2.79 7.30 10.62
CA ASP A 182 -3.68 7.89 9.62
C ASP A 182 -3.82 9.41 9.84
N THR A 183 -4.19 10.12 8.77
CA THR A 183 -4.52 11.53 8.81
C THR A 183 -6.01 11.76 9.07
N GLY A 184 -6.39 13.00 9.37
CA GLY A 184 -7.79 13.40 9.38
C GLY A 184 -8.45 13.29 7.99
N LYS A 185 -9.69 13.73 7.90
CA LYS A 185 -10.45 13.79 6.66
C LYS A 185 -10.70 15.24 6.28
N SER A 186 -10.29 15.59 5.06
CA SER A 186 -10.62 16.87 4.43
C SER A 186 -11.88 16.73 3.56
N LEU A 187 -12.85 17.62 3.76
CA LEU A 187 -14.08 17.73 2.98
C LEU A 187 -14.12 19.09 2.29
N HIS A 188 -13.94 19.12 0.98
CA HIS A 188 -13.94 20.37 0.23
C HIS A 188 -15.36 20.81 -0.10
N ASN A 189 -15.75 21.99 0.40
CA ASN A 189 -17.03 22.60 0.10
C ASN A 189 -16.84 23.66 -1.00
N ILE A 190 -17.16 23.27 -2.23
CA ILE A 190 -17.02 24.12 -3.43
C ILE A 190 -17.89 25.38 -3.33
N GLN A 191 -19.07 25.29 -2.70
CA GLN A 191 -19.99 26.43 -2.61
C GLN A 191 -19.51 27.52 -1.65
N ARG A 192 -18.78 27.12 -0.60
CA ARG A 192 -18.28 28.04 0.44
C ARG A 192 -16.79 28.39 0.27
N ASP A 193 -16.17 27.91 -0.81
CA ASP A 193 -14.73 28.02 -1.08
C ASP A 193 -13.87 27.73 0.15
N CYS A 194 -14.22 26.66 0.87
CA CYS A 194 -13.56 26.30 2.11
C CYS A 194 -13.42 24.79 2.26
N SER A 195 -12.46 24.36 3.08
CA SER A 195 -12.26 22.96 3.43
C SER A 195 -12.68 22.74 4.88
N LEU A 196 -13.59 21.80 5.09
CA LEU A 196 -14.01 21.34 6.41
C LEU A 196 -13.10 20.18 6.82
N ILE A 197 -12.52 20.26 8.02
CA ILE A 197 -11.58 19.25 8.52
C ILE A 197 -12.23 18.48 9.66
N ASP A 198 -12.25 17.16 9.52
CA ASP A 198 -12.62 16.22 10.58
C ASP A 198 -11.39 15.43 11.01
N LEU A 199 -10.91 15.67 12.22
CA LEU A 199 -9.74 15.03 12.80
C LEU A 199 -10.07 13.74 13.55
N ASN A 200 -11.34 13.27 13.56
CA ASN A 200 -11.71 12.03 14.25
C ASN A 200 -10.80 10.85 13.86
N ARG A 201 -10.39 10.79 12.59
CA ARG A 201 -9.51 9.74 12.04
C ARG A 201 -8.01 10.00 12.26
N SER A 202 -7.62 11.23 12.61
CA SER A 202 -6.24 11.54 12.96
C SER A 202 -5.76 10.59 14.07
N ASP A 203 -4.55 10.04 13.91
CA ASP A 203 -3.92 9.08 14.81
C ASP A 203 -4.50 7.66 14.80
N VAL A 204 -5.47 7.33 13.93
CA VAL A 204 -5.90 5.93 13.76
C VAL A 204 -4.72 5.07 13.27
N GLY A 205 -4.56 3.87 13.84
CA GLY A 205 -3.44 2.99 13.49
C GLY A 205 -3.63 2.29 12.15
N LEU A 206 -2.62 2.41 11.30
CA LEU A 206 -2.53 1.71 10.01
C LEU A 206 -1.32 0.76 10.00
N ILE A 207 -1.42 -0.27 9.18
CA ILE A 207 -0.23 -0.93 8.63
C ILE A 207 -0.08 -0.55 7.15
N GLU A 208 1.11 -0.13 6.75
CA GLU A 208 1.51 0.02 5.36
C GLU A 208 2.23 -1.25 4.91
N ILE A 209 1.68 -1.93 3.90
CA ILE A 209 2.24 -3.14 3.29
C ILE A 209 2.79 -2.76 1.93
N VAL A 210 4.10 -2.91 1.75
CA VAL A 210 4.80 -2.58 0.50
C VAL A 210 5.24 -3.86 -0.19
N THR A 211 4.81 -4.05 -1.44
CA THR A 211 5.23 -5.21 -2.25
C THR A 211 6.49 -4.89 -3.05
N GLU A 212 7.23 -5.93 -3.43
CA GLU A 212 8.14 -5.84 -4.57
C GLU A 212 7.33 -5.70 -5.88
N PRO A 213 7.95 -5.24 -6.99
CA PRO A 213 7.26 -5.07 -8.26
C PRO A 213 7.06 -6.40 -9.00
N ASP A 214 6.30 -7.31 -8.40
CA ASP A 214 6.11 -8.70 -8.84
C ASP A 214 4.83 -8.92 -9.68
N PHE A 215 4.09 -7.85 -10.02
CA PHE A 215 2.88 -7.95 -10.84
C PHE A 215 3.08 -7.38 -12.24
N ASN A 216 2.45 -8.02 -13.23
CA ASN A 216 2.50 -7.63 -14.65
C ASN A 216 1.12 -7.40 -15.28
N SER A 217 0.05 -7.55 -14.52
CA SER A 217 -1.32 -7.38 -15.01
C SER A 217 -2.27 -6.90 -13.93
N SER A 218 -3.35 -6.25 -14.36
CA SER A 218 -4.45 -5.83 -13.49
C SER A 218 -5.12 -7.01 -12.78
N ASP A 219 -5.23 -8.16 -13.46
CA ASP A 219 -5.88 -9.37 -12.94
C ASP A 219 -5.09 -9.95 -11.77
N GLN A 220 -3.76 -10.01 -11.89
CA GLN A 220 -2.88 -10.39 -10.79
C GLN A 220 -3.01 -9.46 -9.60
N VAL A 221 -3.00 -8.14 -9.83
CA VAL A 221 -3.12 -7.14 -8.77
C VAL A 221 -4.46 -7.28 -8.04
N ALA A 222 -5.55 -7.45 -8.79
CA ALA A 222 -6.88 -7.62 -8.21
C ALA A 222 -6.96 -8.88 -7.34
N ALA A 223 -6.49 -10.02 -7.86
CA ALA A 223 -6.48 -11.28 -7.12
C ALA A 223 -5.64 -11.19 -5.85
N PHE A 224 -4.45 -10.59 -5.94
CA PHE A 224 -3.57 -10.37 -4.78
C PHE A 224 -4.26 -9.52 -3.70
N ILE A 225 -4.90 -8.40 -4.06
CA ILE A 225 -5.61 -7.54 -3.10
C ILE A 225 -6.77 -8.30 -2.44
N MET A 226 -7.50 -9.11 -3.21
CA MET A 226 -8.60 -9.93 -2.69
C MET A 226 -8.09 -10.93 -1.65
N ASP A 227 -7.04 -11.68 -1.98
CA ASP A 227 -6.48 -12.70 -1.08
C ASP A 227 -5.78 -12.08 0.13
N LEU A 228 -5.02 -11.00 -0.04
CA LEU A 228 -4.45 -10.23 1.06
C LEU A 228 -5.53 -9.79 2.05
N SER A 229 -6.66 -9.30 1.54
CA SER A 229 -7.73 -8.80 2.39
C SER A 229 -8.54 -9.90 3.05
N ARG A 230 -8.66 -11.07 2.41
CA ARG A 230 -9.22 -12.27 3.06
C ARG A 230 -8.31 -12.71 4.21
N LEU A 231 -6.99 -12.74 3.99
CA LEU A 231 -6.00 -13.08 5.00
C LEU A 231 -6.08 -12.13 6.21
N LEU A 232 -6.01 -10.82 5.98
CA LEU A 232 -6.02 -9.82 7.06
C LEU A 232 -7.32 -9.85 7.89
N ARG A 233 -8.47 -10.11 7.26
CA ARG A 233 -9.75 -10.35 7.95
C ARG A 233 -9.75 -11.62 8.76
N HIS A 234 -9.25 -12.71 8.18
CA HIS A 234 -9.18 -13.99 8.86
C HIS A 234 -8.33 -13.90 10.14
N LEU A 235 -7.22 -13.17 10.05
CA LEU A 235 -6.33 -12.88 11.18
C LEU A 235 -6.88 -11.83 12.15
N LYS A 236 -8.01 -11.20 11.85
CA LYS A 236 -8.63 -10.11 12.62
C LYS A 236 -7.70 -8.92 12.87
N CYS A 237 -6.67 -8.75 12.04
CA CYS A 237 -5.70 -7.65 12.16
C CYS A 237 -6.27 -6.35 11.64
N CYS A 238 -7.00 -6.46 10.53
CA CYS A 238 -7.70 -5.36 9.90
C CYS A 238 -9.12 -5.83 9.66
N ASN A 239 -10.09 -4.93 9.76
CA ASN A 239 -11.43 -5.28 9.29
C ASN A 239 -11.46 -5.43 7.76
N ALA A 240 -10.39 -5.04 7.04
CA ALA A 240 -10.18 -4.92 5.58
C ALA A 240 -11.14 -5.70 4.65
N ILE A 241 -11.89 -4.96 3.82
CA ILE A 241 -12.82 -5.45 2.78
C ILE A 241 -14.14 -6.04 3.30
N ASP A 242 -15.07 -5.15 3.62
CA ASP A 242 -16.49 -5.38 3.43
C ASP A 242 -16.84 -4.60 2.15
N ILE A 243 -17.13 -5.32 1.06
CA ILE A 243 -17.47 -4.73 -0.24
C ILE A 243 -18.94 -4.30 -0.23
N ALA A 244 -19.73 -4.82 0.72
CA ALA A 244 -21.16 -4.53 0.87
C ALA A 244 -21.42 -3.38 1.86
N ASN A 245 -20.61 -3.26 2.92
CA ASN A 245 -20.69 -2.14 3.85
C ASN A 245 -19.55 -1.15 3.58
N GLN A 246 -19.85 0.15 3.59
CA GLN A 246 -18.91 1.24 3.31
C GLN A 246 -17.75 1.40 4.33
N ASN A 247 -17.26 0.35 4.97
CA ASN A 247 -15.89 0.32 5.49
C ASN A 247 -15.48 -1.05 6.00
N PRO A 248 -14.31 -1.51 5.54
CA PRO A 248 -13.00 -1.09 6.06
C PRO A 248 -11.93 -0.91 4.97
N ARG A 249 -11.26 0.25 5.05
CA ARG A 249 -10.41 0.85 4.02
C ARG A 249 -9.07 0.14 3.85
N VAL A 250 -8.83 -0.31 2.62
CA VAL A 250 -7.53 -0.64 2.05
C VAL A 250 -7.25 0.45 1.01
N GLU A 251 -6.38 1.41 1.31
CA GLU A 251 -6.06 2.50 0.38
C GLU A 251 -4.81 2.15 -0.43
N ILE A 252 -5.03 1.89 -1.72
CA ILE A 252 -4.01 2.04 -2.76
C ILE A 252 -4.13 3.47 -3.22
N LYS A 253 -3.07 4.28 -3.06
CA LYS A 253 -3.11 5.75 -3.24
C LYS A 253 -4.14 6.21 -4.29
N ASN A 254 -5.21 6.87 -3.82
CA ASN A 254 -6.30 7.47 -4.60
C ASN A 254 -7.22 6.51 -5.39
N ILE A 255 -7.22 5.21 -5.10
CA ILE A 255 -8.13 4.24 -5.73
C ILE A 255 -8.89 3.48 -4.64
N GLY A 256 -10.19 3.76 -4.54
CA GLY A 256 -11.05 3.24 -3.47
C GLY A 256 -11.66 1.86 -3.72
N THR A 257 -11.50 1.27 -4.92
CA THR A 257 -12.11 -0.02 -5.28
C THR A 257 -11.17 -0.88 -6.12
N ILE A 258 -11.30 -2.20 -5.99
CA ILE A 258 -10.55 -3.17 -6.82
C ILE A 258 -10.82 -2.94 -8.31
N HIS A 259 -12.08 -2.65 -8.66
CA HIS A 259 -12.44 -2.29 -10.04
C HIS A 259 -11.71 -1.01 -10.50
N GLY A 260 -11.58 0.00 -9.64
CA GLY A 260 -10.79 1.19 -9.92
C GLY A 260 -9.31 0.86 -10.16
N VAL A 261 -8.76 -0.10 -9.41
CA VAL A 261 -7.36 -0.54 -9.59
C VAL A 261 -7.21 -1.22 -10.94
N ILE A 262 -8.10 -2.16 -11.26
CA ILE A 262 -8.14 -2.85 -12.54
C ILE A 262 -8.25 -1.83 -13.68
N SER A 263 -9.20 -0.89 -13.59
CA SER A 263 -9.43 0.12 -14.63
C SER A 263 -8.26 1.08 -14.80
N SER A 264 -7.49 1.34 -13.74
CA SER A 264 -6.32 2.22 -13.79
C SER A 264 -5.07 1.56 -14.40
N ILE A 265 -5.01 0.23 -14.36
CA ILE A 265 -3.90 -0.59 -14.87
C ILE A 265 -4.24 -1.16 -16.25
N GLY A 266 -5.52 -1.45 -16.51
CA GLY A 266 -6.04 -1.89 -17.79
C GLY A 266 -5.86 -0.78 -18.83
N TRP A 267 -5.16 -1.13 -19.90
CA TRP A 267 -4.96 -0.29 -21.08
C TRP A 267 -6.08 -0.50 -22.10
#